data_AF-A0ABC8ESK0-F1
#
_entry.id   AF-A0ABC8ESK0-F1
#
_cell.length_a   1.000
_cell.length_b   1.000
_cell.length_c   1.000
_cell.angle_alpha   90.00
_cell.angle_beta   90.00
_cell.angle_gamma   90.00
#
_symmetry.space_group_name_H-M   'P 1'
#
loop_
_entity.id
_entity.type
_entity.pdbx_description
1 polymer ?
#
loop_
_entity_poly.entity_id
_entity_poly.type
_entity_poly.pdbx_seq_one_letter_code
_entity_poly.pdbx_strand_id
1 'polypeptide(L)' 'MKTIIAVIVAVLLFSTPVYANCIYNGGSYPTGTVIGPLVCSPNGTWQPRR' A
#
# COMPACT_ATOMS: atom_id res chain seq x y z
N MET A 1 -28.78 -17.53 -11.25
CA MET A 1 -27.52 -17.47 -12.03
C MET A 1 -27.13 -16.03 -12.41
N LYS A 2 -28.03 -15.23 -13.00
CA LYS A 2 -27.77 -13.84 -13.43
C LYS A 2 -27.26 -12.91 -12.31
N THR A 3 -27.81 -13.05 -11.09
CA THR A 3 -27.38 -12.31 -9.89
C THR A 3 -26.00 -12.71 -9.37
N ILE A 4 -25.63 -13.99 -9.47
CA ILE A 4 -24.33 -14.49 -9.01
C ILE A 4 -23.21 -13.94 -9.89
N ILE A 5 -23.43 -13.90 -11.21
CA ILE A 5 -22.49 -13.33 -12.17
C ILE A 5 -22.27 -11.84 -11.88
N ALA A 6 -23.34 -11.08 -11.58
CA ALA A 6 -23.23 -9.66 -11.23
C ALA A 6 -22.41 -9.42 -9.95
N VAL A 7 -22.55 -10.28 -8.93
CA VAL A 7 -21.77 -10.21 -7.69
C VAL A 7 -20.28 -10.49 -7.95
N ILE A 8 -19.96 -11.51 -8.75
CA ILE A 8 -18.58 -11.84 -9.10
C ILE A 8 -17.91 -10.70 -9.87
N VAL A 9 -18.61 -10.09 -10.82
CA VAL A 9 -18.12 -8.93 -11.57
C VAL A 9 -17.89 -7.74 -10.65
N ALA A 10 -18.79 -7.48 -9.70
CA ALA A 10 -18.62 -6.40 -8.73
C ALA A 10 -17.35 -6.58 -7.89
N VAL A 11 -17.07 -7.79 -7.37
CA VAL A 11 -15.88 -8.07 -6.56
C VAL A 11 -14.57 -7.84 -7.32
N LEU A 12 -14.54 -8.13 -8.62
CA LEU A 12 -13.35 -7.94 -9.46
C LEU A 12 -13.03 -6.47 -9.76
N LEU A 13 -13.99 -5.56 -9.59
CA LEU A 13 -13.83 -4.12 -9.88
C LEU A 13 -13.27 -3.33 -8.69
N PHE A 14 -13.23 -3.90 -7.49
CA PHE A 14 -12.67 -3.26 -6.32
C PHE A 14 -11.21 -3.70 -6.11
N SER A 15 -10.26 -2.87 -6.51
CA SER A 15 -8.85 -3.04 -6.14
C SER A 15 -8.62 -2.60 -4.70
N THR A 16 -7.95 -3.44 -3.90
CA THR A 16 -7.52 -3.03 -2.56
C THR A 16 -6.24 -2.18 -2.66
N PRO A 17 -6.10 -1.14 -1.82
CA PRO A 17 -4.85 -0.39 -1.77
C PRO A 17 -3.74 -1.29 -1.25
N VAL A 18 -2.72 -1.52 -2.07
CA VAL A 18 -1.51 -2.23 -1.67
C VAL A 18 -0.51 -1.22 -1.13
N TYR A 19 -0.07 -1.42 0.11
CA TYR A 19 0.99 -0.63 0.73
C TYR A 19 2.33 -1.32 0.53
N ALA A 20 3.32 -0.58 0.03
CA ALA A 20 4.68 -1.09 -0.09
C ALA A 20 5.53 -0.70 1.12
N ASN A 21 6.30 -1.64 1.64
CA ASN A 21 7.29 -1.37 2.68
C ASN A 21 8.49 -0.62 2.08
N CYS A 22 9.15 0.20 2.90
CA CYS A 22 10.38 0.88 2.51
C CYS A 22 11.60 0.14 3.05
N ILE A 23 12.66 0.04 2.24
CA ILE A 23 13.93 -0.54 2.67
C ILE A 23 14.85 0.55 3.24
N TYR A 24 15.42 0.32 4.42
CA TYR A 24 16.42 1.21 5.02
C TYR A 24 17.49 0.40 5.74
N ASN A 25 18.76 0.60 5.40
CA ASN A 25 19.90 -0.17 5.95
C ASN A 25 19.68 -1.69 5.93
N GLY A 26 19.07 -2.22 4.86
CA GLY A 26 18.75 -3.65 4.72
C GLY A 26 17.52 -4.14 5.48
N GLY A 27 16.89 -3.30 6.32
CA GLY A 27 15.63 -3.60 7.00
C GLY A 27 14.41 -3.19 6.18
N SER A 28 13.31 -3.94 6.30
CA SER A 28 12.00 -3.62 5.71
C SER A 28 11.11 -2.96 6.76
N TYR A 29 10.62 -1.75 6.44
CA TYR A 29 9.83 -0.94 7.36
C TYR A 29 8.45 -0.66 6.78
N PRO A 30 7.38 -0.74 7.60
CA PRO A 30 6.03 -0.48 7.13
C PRO A 30 5.81 0.99 6.78
N THR A 31 4.83 1.25 5.91
CA THR A 31 4.32 2.60 5.61
C THR A 31 4.04 3.39 6.88
N GLY A 32 4.42 4.66 6.90
CA GLY A 32 4.28 5.56 8.04
C GLY A 32 5.43 5.49 9.04
N THR A 33 6.35 4.53 8.92
CA THR A 33 7.59 4.53 9.72
C THR A 33 8.37 5.82 9.50
N VAL A 34 8.87 6.43 10.57
CA VAL A 34 9.67 7.66 10.53
C VAL A 34 11.10 7.34 10.92
N ILE A 35 12.07 7.74 10.08
CA ILE A 35 13.50 7.65 10.34
C ILE A 35 14.11 9.02 10.08
N GLY A 36 14.41 9.75 11.17
CA GLY A 36 14.92 11.12 11.09
C GLY A 36 13.94 12.04 10.33
N PRO A 37 14.38 12.72 9.25
CA PRO A 37 13.52 13.60 8.45
C PRO A 37 12.69 12.85 7.40
N LEU A 38 12.77 11.52 7.33
CA LEU A 38 12.09 10.71 6.31
C LEU A 38 10.90 9.96 6.89
N VAL A 39 9.84 9.83 6.09
CA VAL A 39 8.68 8.97 6.36
C VAL A 39 8.51 7.97 5.21
N CYS A 40 8.23 6.71 5.54
CA CYS A 40 7.94 5.69 4.55
C CYS A 40 6.56 5.95 3.92
N SER A 41 6.53 6.28 2.64
CA SER A 41 5.31 6.60 1.89
C SER A 41 4.62 5.32 1.38
N PRO A 42 3.29 5.32 1.17
CA PRO A 42 2.53 4.15 0.70
C PRO A 42 3.06 3.51 -0.59
N ASN A 43 3.76 4.28 -1.42
CA ASN A 43 4.38 3.81 -2.66
C ASN A 43 5.72 3.07 -2.45
N GLY A 44 6.14 2.83 -1.20
CA GLY A 44 7.37 2.10 -0.87
C GLY A 44 8.65 2.93 -0.95
N THR A 45 8.53 4.27 -0.98
CA THR A 45 9.69 5.18 -1.02
C THR A 45 9.76 6.05 0.23
N TRP A 46 10.98 6.37 0.65
CA TRP A 46 11.21 7.35 1.70
C TRP A 46 10.99 8.76 1.17
N GLN A 47 10.13 9.52 1.82
CA GLN A 47 9.82 10.90 1.46
C GLN A 47 10.16 11.84 2.62
N PRO A 48 10.50 13.11 2.36
CA PRO A 48 10.66 14.10 3.42
C PRO A 48 9.36 14.24 4.22
N ARG A 49 9.50 14.23 5.55
CA ARG A 49 8.40 14.51 6.48
C ARG A 49 8.12 16.01 6.43
N ARG A 50 7.07 16.40 5.69
CA ARG A 50 6.55 17.77 5.70
C ARG A 50 5.81 18.06 7.00
#